data_AF-A0ABD1FF60-F1
#
_entry.id   AF-A0ABD1FF60-F1
#
_cell.length_a   1.000
_cell.length_b   1.000
_cell.length_c   1.000
_cell.angle_alpha   90.00
_cell.angle_beta   90.00
_cell.angle_gamma   90.00
#
_symmetry.space_group_name_H-M   'P 1'
#
loop_
_entity.id
_entity.type
_entity.pdbx_description
1 polymer ?
#
loop_
_entity_poly.entity_id
_entity_poly.type
_entity_poly.pdbx_seq_one_letter_code
_entity_poly.pdbx_strand_id
1 'polypeptide(L)'
;MQLIVVLFYSEIELLQLVDKIKKFDRKISNENVNHEWVLKNLKIFGQHHLVIKSFHYDAFEATHFYLTICSIGGLALGISSLIAMFSYNAPKGPALLIVFGYISVLYGLTALIQEYEDIQEYLSDALYDLKWYLWDAKCQKFNLLLMGQMSKELKIPILFVIHADFEMLKRFLKIIYTATNCLITLRTKH
;
A
#
# COMPACT_ATOMS: atom_id res chain seq x y z
N MET A 1 10.17 -6.39 9.82
CA MET A 1 11.18 -6.58 8.76
C MET A 1 10.63 -7.38 7.58
N GLN A 2 9.87 -8.46 7.79
CA GLN A 2 9.33 -9.28 6.68
C GLN A 2 8.34 -8.54 5.76
N LEU A 3 7.42 -7.72 6.28
CA LEU A 3 6.41 -7.05 5.45
C LEU A 3 7.00 -6.07 4.43
N ILE A 4 7.96 -5.23 4.83
CA ILE A 4 8.60 -4.25 3.94
C ILE A 4 9.30 -4.97 2.77
N VAL A 5 9.99 -6.07 3.07
CA VAL A 5 10.65 -6.89 2.04
C VAL A 5 9.62 -7.51 1.08
N VAL A 6 8.49 -7.96 1.60
CA VAL A 6 7.39 -8.52 0.79
C VAL A 6 6.77 -7.46 -0.10
N LEU A 7 6.46 -6.28 0.43
CA LEU A 7 5.89 -5.17 -0.36
C LEU A 7 6.85 -4.75 -1.47
N PHE A 8 8.13 -4.57 -1.15
CA PHE A 8 9.16 -4.20 -2.12
C PHE A 8 9.36 -5.27 -3.21
N TYR A 9 9.45 -6.54 -2.82
CA TYR A 9 9.55 -7.64 -3.79
C TYR A 9 8.36 -7.66 -4.74
N SER A 10 7.17 -7.42 -4.19
CA SER A 10 5.95 -7.47 -4.97
C SER A 10 5.75 -6.27 -5.88
N GLU A 11 6.23 -5.10 -5.48
CA GLU A 11 6.37 -3.93 -6.36
C GLU A 11 7.23 -4.27 -7.57
N ILE A 12 8.40 -4.88 -7.36
CA ILE A 12 9.28 -5.30 -8.47
C ILE A 12 8.56 -6.29 -9.40
N GLU A 13 7.88 -7.28 -8.84
CA GLU A 13 7.13 -8.28 -9.62
C GLU A 13 5.97 -7.66 -10.41
N LEU A 14 5.26 -6.67 -9.84
CA LEU A 14 4.22 -5.93 -10.56
C LEU A 14 4.80 -5.10 -11.71
N LEU A 15 5.91 -4.39 -11.49
CA LEU A 15 6.59 -3.64 -12.55
C LEU A 15 7.05 -4.56 -13.69
N GLN A 16 7.58 -5.74 -13.36
CA GLN A 16 7.94 -6.75 -14.36
C GLN A 16 6.71 -7.25 -15.13
N LEU A 17 5.56 -7.41 -14.46
CA LEU A 17 4.32 -7.81 -15.11
C LEU A 17 3.82 -6.73 -16.08
N VAL A 18 3.87 -5.45 -15.68
CA VAL A 18 3.56 -4.31 -16.55
C VAL A 18 4.44 -4.32 -17.80
N ASP A 19 5.76 -4.50 -17.62
CA ASP A 19 6.69 -4.56 -18.75
C ASP A 19 6.40 -5.73 -19.69
N LYS A 20 6.00 -6.89 -19.16
CA LYS A 20 5.57 -8.04 -19.96
C LYS A 20 4.32 -7.71 -20.78
N ILE A 21 3.34 -7.04 -20.20
CA ILE A 21 2.10 -6.62 -20.88
C ILE A 21 2.42 -5.64 -22.01
N LYS A 22 3.27 -4.64 -21.77
CA LYS A 22 3.67 -3.69 -22.82
C LYS A 22 4.47 -4.32 -23.95
N LYS A 23 5.37 -5.27 -23.63
CA LYS A 23 6.09 -6.04 -24.65
C LYS A 23 5.13 -6.90 -25.49
N PHE A 24 4.11 -7.45 -24.85
CA PHE A 24 3.04 -8.19 -25.51
C PHE A 24 2.23 -7.31 -26.46
N ASP A 25 1.84 -6.10 -26.05
CA ASP A 25 1.14 -5.14 -26.92
C ASP A 25 1.91 -4.82 -28.20
N ARG A 26 3.21 -4.48 -28.05
CA ARG A 26 4.12 -4.20 -29.19
C ARG A 26 4.25 -5.37 -30.16
N LYS A 27 4.12 -6.61 -29.66
CA LYS A 27 4.21 -7.80 -30.50
C LYS A 27 2.91 -8.03 -31.28
N ILE A 28 1.76 -7.87 -30.60
CA ILE A 28 0.44 -7.98 -31.24
C ILE A 28 0.22 -6.91 -32.29
N SER A 29 0.73 -5.69 -32.08
CA SER A 29 0.54 -4.61 -33.03
C SER A 29 1.20 -4.84 -34.40
N ASN A 30 2.11 -5.80 -34.51
CA ASN A 30 2.93 -6.04 -35.71
C ASN A 30 2.57 -7.33 -36.47
N GLU A 31 1.66 -8.15 -35.95
CA GLU A 31 1.37 -9.49 -36.49
C GLU A 31 -0.14 -9.72 -36.68
N ASN A 32 -0.51 -10.69 -37.53
CA ASN A 32 -1.89 -11.20 -37.54
C ASN A 32 -2.21 -11.81 -36.18
N VAL A 33 -3.31 -11.36 -35.57
CA VAL A 33 -3.67 -11.72 -34.18
C VAL A 33 -3.99 -13.21 -34.07
N ASN A 34 -3.09 -13.98 -33.46
CA ASN A 34 -3.38 -15.36 -33.06
C ASN A 34 -4.08 -15.38 -31.71
N HIS A 35 -5.42 -15.50 -31.71
CA HIS A 35 -6.23 -15.44 -30.49
C HIS A 35 -5.93 -16.54 -29.46
N GLU A 36 -5.49 -17.72 -29.89
CA GLU A 36 -5.10 -18.79 -28.95
C GLU A 36 -3.83 -18.39 -28.18
N TRP A 37 -2.88 -17.78 -28.88
CA TRP A 37 -1.67 -17.23 -28.26
C TRP A 37 -1.99 -16.05 -27.35
N VAL A 38 -2.89 -15.14 -27.76
CA VAL A 38 -3.39 -14.03 -26.91
C VAL A 38 -3.96 -14.58 -25.60
N LEU A 39 -4.90 -15.52 -25.67
CA LEU A 39 -5.55 -16.07 -24.48
C LEU A 39 -4.55 -16.77 -23.56
N LYS A 40 -3.55 -17.48 -24.12
CA LYS A 40 -2.49 -18.11 -23.33
C LYS A 40 -1.68 -17.08 -22.54
N ASN A 41 -1.31 -15.95 -23.16
CA ASN A 41 -0.57 -14.89 -22.47
C ASN A 41 -1.42 -14.18 -21.42
N LEU A 42 -2.68 -13.86 -21.72
CA LEU A 42 -3.59 -13.28 -20.72
C LEU A 42 -3.72 -14.17 -19.49
N LYS A 43 -3.80 -15.50 -19.66
CA LYS A 43 -3.81 -16.44 -18.54
C LYS A 43 -2.52 -16.39 -17.72
N ILE A 44 -1.36 -16.28 -18.37
CA ILE A 44 -0.06 -16.13 -17.70
C ILE A 44 -0.05 -14.84 -16.87
N PHE A 45 -0.54 -13.72 -17.43
CA PHE A 45 -0.63 -12.46 -16.69
C PHE A 45 -1.53 -12.57 -15.46
N GLY A 46 -2.70 -13.21 -15.63
CA GLY A 46 -3.61 -13.48 -14.51
C GLY A 46 -2.98 -14.36 -13.44
N GLN A 47 -2.30 -15.44 -13.82
CA GLN A 47 -1.62 -16.33 -12.88
C GLN A 47 -0.49 -15.61 -12.13
N HIS A 48 0.32 -14.82 -12.82
CA HIS A 48 1.39 -14.05 -12.18
C HIS A 48 0.81 -13.04 -11.18
N HIS A 49 -0.23 -12.30 -11.55
CA HIS A 49 -0.90 -11.38 -10.63
C HIS A 49 -1.52 -12.08 -9.41
N LEU A 50 -2.11 -13.27 -9.59
CA LEU A 50 -2.66 -14.06 -8.48
C LEU A 50 -1.58 -14.50 -7.49
N VAL A 51 -0.40 -14.89 -7.97
CA VAL A 51 0.75 -15.25 -7.11
C VAL A 51 1.23 -14.05 -6.31
N ILE A 52 1.31 -12.88 -6.95
CA ILE A 52 1.67 -11.63 -6.26
C ILE A 52 0.62 -11.31 -5.18
N LYS A 53 -0.67 -11.43 -5.50
CA LYS A 53 -1.75 -11.20 -4.53
C LYS A 53 -1.72 -12.18 -3.37
N SER A 54 -1.55 -13.48 -3.62
CA SER A 54 -1.50 -14.47 -2.53
C SER A 54 -0.34 -14.18 -1.58
N PHE A 55 0.83 -13.83 -2.11
CA PHE A 55 1.99 -13.51 -1.29
C PHE A 55 1.77 -12.28 -0.39
N HIS A 56 1.05 -11.26 -0.87
CA HIS A 56 0.63 -10.14 -0.03
C HIS A 56 -0.35 -10.54 1.05
N TYR A 57 -1.38 -11.29 0.71
CA TYR A 57 -2.38 -11.71 1.68
C TYR A 57 -1.73 -12.53 2.80
N ASP A 58 -0.83 -13.46 2.47
CA ASP A 58 -0.11 -14.27 3.46
C ASP A 58 0.79 -13.42 4.36
N ALA A 59 1.57 -12.51 3.77
CA ALA A 59 2.45 -11.63 4.54
C ALA A 59 1.67 -10.64 5.41
N PHE A 60 0.53 -10.17 4.91
CA PHE A 60 -0.37 -9.31 5.65
C PHE A 60 -1.02 -10.05 6.81
N GLU A 61 -1.58 -11.24 6.58
CA GLU A 61 -2.16 -12.07 7.64
C GLU A 61 -1.13 -12.36 8.73
N ALA A 62 0.13 -12.61 8.39
CA ALA A 62 1.18 -12.82 9.37
C ALA A 62 1.56 -11.56 10.17
N THR A 63 1.34 -10.36 9.63
CA THR A 63 1.88 -9.10 10.20
C THR A 63 0.84 -8.11 10.71
N HIS A 64 -0.44 -8.29 10.37
CA HIS A 64 -1.52 -7.36 10.74
C HIS A 64 -1.65 -7.16 12.25
N PHE A 65 -1.51 -8.23 13.04
CA PHE A 65 -1.59 -8.16 14.50
C PHE A 65 -0.43 -7.34 15.09
N TYR A 66 0.78 -7.56 14.56
CA TYR A 66 1.97 -6.82 14.95
C TYR A 66 1.87 -5.33 14.58
N LEU A 67 1.45 -5.02 13.35
CA LEU A 67 1.23 -3.64 12.91
C LEU A 67 0.20 -2.91 13.79
N THR A 68 -0.87 -3.61 14.17
CA THR A 68 -1.90 -3.05 15.03
C THR A 68 -1.35 -2.72 16.42
N ILE A 69 -0.61 -3.65 17.03
CA ILE A 69 0.04 -3.42 18.33
C ILE A 69 1.06 -2.28 18.24
N CYS A 70 1.91 -2.26 17.22
CA CYS A 70 2.88 -1.18 17.02
C CYS A 70 2.20 0.17 16.83
N SER A 71 1.05 0.20 16.13
CA SER A 71 0.31 1.43 15.89
C SER A 71 -0.33 1.97 17.18
N ILE A 72 -1.06 1.14 17.90
CA ILE A 72 -1.71 1.55 19.16
C ILE A 72 -0.66 1.85 20.24
N GLY A 73 0.31 0.96 20.41
CA GLY A 73 1.38 1.09 21.40
C GLY A 73 2.25 2.31 21.13
N GLY A 74 2.61 2.55 19.87
CA GLY A 74 3.38 3.73 19.48
C GLY A 74 2.64 5.05 19.72
N LEU A 75 1.32 5.10 19.43
CA LEU A 75 0.49 6.26 19.78
C LEU A 75 0.48 6.49 21.30
N ALA A 76 0.20 5.44 22.07
CA ALA A 76 0.10 5.53 23.52
C ALA A 76 1.43 5.98 24.15
N LEU A 77 2.56 5.45 23.67
CA LEU A 77 3.91 5.86 24.09
C LEU A 77 4.22 7.30 23.68
N GLY A 78 3.84 7.72 22.46
CA GLY A 78 4.00 9.09 22.00
C GLY A 78 3.23 10.10 22.87
N ILE A 79 1.95 9.83 23.14
CA ILE A 79 1.10 10.66 24.00
C ILE A 79 1.66 10.69 25.44
N SER A 80 2.02 9.53 25.99
CA SER A 80 2.56 9.45 27.35
C SER A 80 3.88 10.21 27.49
N SER A 81 4.72 10.17 26.46
CA SER A 81 5.99 10.92 26.43
C SER A 81 5.76 12.44 26.35
N LEU A 82 4.76 12.89 25.58
CA LEU A 82 4.36 14.30 25.54
C LEU A 82 3.83 14.75 26.90
N ILE A 83 2.95 13.97 27.54
CA ILE A 83 2.44 14.26 28.89
C ILE A 83 3.61 14.36 29.87
N ALA A 84 4.55 13.41 29.84
CA ALA A 84 5.70 13.42 30.74
C ALA A 84 6.58 14.66 30.56
N MET A 85 6.79 15.09 29.31
CA MET A 85 7.54 16.30 28.98
C MET A 85 6.88 17.58 29.53
N PHE A 86 5.54 17.68 29.46
CA PHE A 86 4.82 18.89 29.89
C PHE A 86 4.47 18.90 31.37
N SER A 87 4.14 17.75 31.97
CA SER A 87 3.64 17.65 33.36
C SER A 87 4.73 17.40 34.40
N TYR A 88 5.81 16.68 34.05
CA TYR A 88 6.84 16.27 35.02
C TYR A 88 8.21 16.90 34.75
N ASN A 89 8.29 17.91 33.87
CA ASN A 89 9.55 18.52 33.42
C ASN A 89 10.60 17.48 32.96
N ALA A 90 10.14 16.36 32.40
CA ALA A 90 11.02 15.34 31.86
C ALA A 90 11.87 15.90 30.69
N PRO A 91 13.05 15.30 30.41
CA PRO A 91 13.90 15.78 29.33
C PRO A 91 13.15 15.76 28.00
N LYS A 92 13.17 16.90 27.29
CA LYS A 92 12.41 17.09 26.03
C LYS A 92 12.94 16.22 24.89
N GLY A 93 14.25 15.98 24.85
CA GLY A 93 14.92 15.25 23.77
C GLY A 93 14.37 13.83 23.54
N PRO A 94 14.37 12.94 24.56
CA PRO A 94 13.84 11.59 24.44
C PRO A 94 12.36 11.53 24.02
N ALA A 95 11.52 12.42 24.57
CA ALA A 95 10.10 12.45 24.22
C ALA A 95 9.88 12.81 22.74
N LEU A 96 10.60 13.82 22.25
CA LEU A 96 10.55 14.21 20.84
C LEU A 96 11.10 13.09 19.93
N LEU A 97 12.20 12.44 20.31
CA LEU A 97 12.76 11.31 19.56
C LEU A 97 11.77 10.15 19.42
N ILE A 98 11.03 9.81 20.48
CA ILE A 98 9.98 8.76 20.43
C ILE A 98 8.88 9.16 19.45
N VAL A 99 8.38 10.40 19.53
CA VAL A 99 7.31 10.90 18.67
C VAL A 99 7.75 10.94 17.21
N PHE A 100 8.91 11.53 16.91
CA PHE A 100 9.44 11.60 15.55
C PHE A 100 9.80 10.22 14.99
N GLY A 101 10.40 9.35 15.80
CA GLY A 101 10.72 7.99 15.38
C GLY A 101 9.47 7.21 14.99
N TYR A 102 8.40 7.33 15.75
CA TYR A 102 7.12 6.70 15.45
C TYR A 102 6.47 7.27 14.17
N ILE A 103 6.47 8.60 14.00
CA ILE A 103 5.96 9.25 12.78
C ILE A 103 6.73 8.76 11.54
N SER A 104 8.05 8.64 11.62
CA SER A 104 8.87 8.15 10.51
C SER A 104 8.53 6.72 10.10
N VAL A 105 8.25 5.84 11.08
CA VAL A 105 7.85 4.45 10.80
C VAL A 105 6.47 4.40 10.13
N LEU A 106 5.50 5.15 10.64
CA LEU A 106 4.17 5.24 10.03
C LEU A 106 4.24 5.80 8.61
N TYR A 107 5.00 6.88 8.42
CA TYR A 107 5.19 7.50 7.11
C TYR A 107 5.80 6.51 6.10
N GLY A 108 6.87 5.81 6.49
CA GLY A 108 7.51 4.82 5.62
C GLY A 108 6.57 3.69 5.22
N LEU A 109 5.74 3.21 6.15
CA LEU A 109 4.72 2.20 5.83
C LEU A 109 3.66 2.75 4.87
N THR A 110 3.11 3.93 5.13
CA THR A 110 2.08 4.53 4.27
C THR A 110 2.61 4.85 2.87
N ALA A 111 3.88 5.28 2.75
CA ALA A 111 4.50 5.57 1.46
C ALA A 111 4.63 4.29 0.61
N LEU A 112 5.11 3.19 1.20
CA LEU A 112 5.23 1.90 0.50
C LEU A 112 3.87 1.35 0.03
N ILE A 113 2.82 1.56 0.82
CA ILE A 113 1.46 1.14 0.45
C ILE A 113 0.94 1.96 -0.71
N GLN A 114 1.17 3.28 -0.69
CA GLN A 114 0.80 4.15 -1.81
C GLN A 114 1.53 3.78 -3.09
N GLU A 115 2.85 3.58 -3.03
CA GLU A 115 3.64 3.15 -4.20
C GLU A 115 3.11 1.85 -4.79
N TYR A 116 2.70 0.91 -3.93
CA TYR A 116 2.06 -0.33 -4.37
C TYR A 116 0.73 -0.08 -5.09
N GLU A 117 -0.14 0.75 -4.53
CA GLU A 117 -1.44 1.12 -5.13
C GLU A 117 -1.25 1.81 -6.49
N ASP A 118 -0.30 2.75 -6.57
CA ASP A 118 0.02 3.48 -7.81
C ASP A 118 0.49 2.52 -8.92
N ILE A 119 1.33 1.53 -8.58
CA ILE A 119 1.79 0.52 -9.55
C ILE A 119 0.64 -0.41 -9.96
N GLN A 120 -0.27 -0.72 -9.04
CA GLN A 120 -1.43 -1.53 -9.34
C GLN A 120 -2.40 -0.81 -10.30
N GLU A 121 -2.58 0.51 -10.13
CA GLU A 121 -3.31 1.35 -11.09
C GLU A 121 -2.62 1.33 -12.45
N TYR A 122 -1.30 1.49 -12.48
CA TYR A 122 -0.52 1.42 -13.72
C TYR A 122 -0.64 0.07 -14.45
N LEU A 123 -0.76 -1.03 -13.70
CA LEU A 123 -1.03 -2.35 -14.25
C LEU A 123 -2.42 -2.45 -14.88
N SER A 124 -3.43 -1.85 -14.23
CA SER A 124 -4.78 -1.76 -14.78
C SER A 124 -4.81 -0.97 -16.09
N ASP A 125 -4.12 0.17 -16.14
CA ASP A 125 -3.99 1.00 -17.34
C ASP A 125 -3.27 0.26 -18.46
N ALA A 126 -2.18 -0.45 -18.15
CA ALA A 126 -1.46 -1.25 -19.14
C ALA A 126 -2.32 -2.36 -19.78
N LEU A 127 -3.28 -2.92 -19.03
CA LEU A 127 -4.26 -3.87 -19.57
C LEU A 127 -5.38 -3.19 -20.38
N TYR A 128 -5.78 -1.99 -19.97
CA TYR A 128 -6.76 -1.19 -20.70
C TYR A 128 -6.27 -0.77 -22.08
N ASP A 129 -5.00 -0.33 -22.14
CA ASP A 129 -4.34 0.19 -23.34
C ASP A 129 -4.08 -0.88 -24.41
N LEU A 130 -4.19 -2.16 -24.05
CA LEU A 130 -4.13 -3.24 -25.02
C LEU A 130 -5.19 -3.04 -26.10
N LYS A 131 -4.87 -3.35 -27.36
CA LYS A 131 -5.83 -3.29 -28.47
C LYS A 131 -6.84 -4.45 -28.42
N TRP A 132 -7.49 -4.65 -27.27
CA TRP A 132 -8.35 -5.79 -26.97
C TRP A 132 -9.58 -5.86 -27.85
N TYR A 133 -10.04 -4.72 -28.40
CA TYR A 133 -11.13 -4.63 -29.36
C TYR A 133 -10.86 -5.34 -30.69
N LEU A 134 -9.60 -5.67 -30.99
CA LEU A 134 -9.20 -6.47 -32.16
C LEU A 134 -9.24 -7.98 -31.91
N TRP A 135 -9.50 -8.40 -30.67
CA TRP A 135 -9.46 -9.82 -30.29
C TRP A 135 -10.83 -10.48 -30.40
N ASP A 136 -10.86 -11.82 -30.35
CA ASP A 136 -12.12 -12.55 -30.27
C ASP A 136 -12.88 -12.27 -28.96
N ALA A 137 -14.18 -12.54 -28.96
CA ALA A 137 -15.05 -12.27 -27.81
C ALA A 137 -14.57 -12.95 -26.52
N LYS A 138 -13.89 -14.11 -26.64
CA LYS A 138 -13.37 -14.86 -25.50
C LYS A 138 -12.19 -14.14 -24.85
N CYS A 139 -11.23 -13.66 -25.63
CA CYS A 139 -10.10 -12.88 -25.13
C CYS A 139 -10.56 -11.55 -24.54
N GLN A 140 -11.51 -10.86 -25.19
CA GLN A 140 -12.10 -9.62 -24.67
C GLN A 140 -12.73 -9.84 -23.30
N LYS A 141 -13.59 -10.85 -23.16
CA LYS A 141 -14.23 -11.18 -21.88
C LYS A 141 -13.21 -11.51 -20.79
N PHE A 142 -12.16 -12.23 -21.13
CA PHE A 142 -11.10 -12.57 -20.18
C PHE A 142 -10.27 -11.34 -19.77
N ASN A 143 -9.95 -10.45 -20.71
CA ASN A 143 -9.25 -9.20 -20.41
C ASN A 143 -10.07 -8.32 -19.45
N LEU A 144 -11.38 -8.16 -19.71
CA LEU A 144 -12.29 -7.43 -18.82
C LEU A 144 -12.35 -8.03 -17.41
N LEU A 145 -12.34 -9.36 -17.30
CA LEU A 145 -12.27 -10.04 -16.01
C LEU A 145 -10.94 -9.78 -15.29
N LEU A 146 -9.81 -9.82 -16.01
CA LEU A 146 -8.51 -9.49 -15.46
C LEU A 146 -8.49 -8.05 -14.95
N MET A 147 -8.87 -7.09 -15.80
CA MET A 147 -8.97 -5.68 -15.42
C MET A 147 -9.78 -5.49 -14.15
N GLY A 148 -10.98 -6.08 -14.06
CA GLY A 148 -11.85 -5.95 -12.88
C GLY A 148 -11.29 -6.61 -11.62
N GLN A 149 -10.35 -7.55 -11.73
CA GLN A 149 -9.66 -8.12 -10.56
C GLN A 149 -8.37 -7.38 -10.22
N MET A 150 -7.69 -6.82 -11.22
CA MET A 150 -6.45 -6.07 -11.05
C MET A 150 -6.72 -4.63 -10.57
N SER A 151 -7.89 -4.05 -10.84
CA SER A 151 -8.30 -2.73 -10.35
C SER A 151 -8.79 -2.72 -8.90
N LYS A 152 -8.95 -3.88 -8.26
CA LYS A 152 -9.37 -3.94 -6.85
C LYS A 152 -8.20 -3.58 -5.95
N GLU A 153 -8.26 -2.38 -5.37
CA GLU A 153 -7.36 -1.89 -4.32
C GLU A 153 -7.04 -2.97 -3.30
N LEU A 154 -5.75 -3.09 -2.98
CA LEU A 154 -5.29 -3.99 -1.94
C LEU A 154 -5.51 -3.32 -0.59
N LYS A 155 -6.70 -3.54 -0.03
CA LYS A 155 -7.04 -3.02 1.28
C LYS A 155 -6.17 -3.69 2.34
N ILE A 156 -5.28 -2.92 2.96
CA ILE A 156 -4.46 -3.32 4.11
C ILE A 156 -5.17 -2.78 5.37
N PRO A 157 -6.06 -3.56 6.00
CA PRO A 157 -6.78 -3.12 7.19
C PRO A 157 -5.85 -3.07 8.40
N ILE A 158 -5.46 -1.88 8.84
CA ILE A 158 -4.96 -1.68 10.19
C ILE A 158 -6.17 -1.68 11.13
N LEU A 159 -6.14 -2.52 12.18
CA LEU A 159 -7.18 -2.48 13.23
C LEU A 159 -8.60 -2.84 12.74
N PHE A 160 -8.75 -3.77 11.77
CA PHE A 160 -10.04 -4.23 11.19
C PHE A 160 -10.97 -3.14 10.62
N VAL A 161 -10.63 -1.85 10.75
CA VAL A 161 -11.53 -0.71 10.49
C VAL A 161 -10.80 0.46 9.80
N ILE A 162 -9.48 0.59 9.95
CA ILE A 162 -8.73 1.76 9.47
C ILE A 162 -7.76 1.33 8.36
N HIS A 163 -7.85 1.94 7.18
CA HIS A 163 -6.91 1.65 6.10
C HIS A 163 -5.59 2.38 6.34
N ALA A 164 -4.49 1.71 6.04
CA ALA A 164 -3.14 2.24 6.18
C ALA A 164 -2.80 3.25 5.06
N ASP A 165 -3.47 4.41 5.06
CA ASP A 165 -3.31 5.42 4.01
C ASP A 165 -2.71 6.73 4.55
N PHE A 166 -2.41 7.65 3.64
CA PHE A 166 -1.95 9.00 4.02
C PHE A 166 -2.99 9.78 4.84
N GLU A 167 -4.28 9.46 4.72
CA GLU A 167 -5.33 10.07 5.54
C GLU A 167 -5.22 9.64 7.01
N MET A 168 -4.86 8.39 7.27
CA MET A 168 -4.53 7.91 8.60
C MET A 168 -3.36 8.71 9.17
N LEU A 169 -2.26 8.86 8.43
CA LEU A 169 -1.11 9.65 8.89
C LEU A 169 -1.50 11.11 9.21
N LYS A 170 -2.29 11.76 8.35
CA LYS A 170 -2.82 13.12 8.62
C LYS A 170 -3.64 13.19 9.89
N ARG A 171 -4.52 12.20 10.13
CA ARG A 171 -5.31 12.11 11.37
C ARG A 171 -4.41 11.96 12.60
N PHE A 172 -3.38 11.11 12.53
CA PHE A 172 -2.40 10.94 13.59
C PHE A 172 -1.65 12.25 13.91
N LEU A 173 -1.14 12.93 12.89
CA LEU A 173 -0.47 14.23 13.05
C LEU A 173 -1.39 15.28 13.68
N LYS A 174 -2.67 15.30 13.29
CA LYS A 174 -3.68 16.19 13.88
C LYS A 174 -3.92 15.89 15.36
N ILE A 175 -3.96 14.62 15.76
CA ILE A 175 -4.10 14.21 17.18
C ILE A 175 -2.89 14.69 17.99
N ILE A 176 -1.67 14.44 17.51
CA ILE A 176 -0.43 14.86 18.18
C ILE A 176 -0.39 16.39 18.32
N TYR A 177 -0.72 17.12 17.26
CA TYR A 177 -0.80 18.59 17.26
C TYR A 177 -1.82 19.11 18.28
N THR A 178 -3.02 18.54 18.29
CA THR A 178 -4.10 18.93 19.21
C THR A 178 -3.72 18.65 20.66
N ALA A 179 -3.15 17.47 20.94
CA ALA A 179 -2.67 17.11 22.28
C ALA A 179 -1.57 18.05 22.76
N THR A 180 -0.61 18.38 21.89
CA THR A 180 0.47 19.32 22.20
C THR A 180 -0.07 20.72 22.53
N ASN A 181 -1.00 21.25 21.71
CA ASN A 181 -1.63 22.55 21.97
C ASN A 181 -2.43 22.57 23.28
N CYS A 182 -3.15 21.48 23.59
CA CYS A 182 -3.87 21.35 24.85
C CYS A 182 -2.92 21.41 26.05
N LEU A 183 -1.81 20.68 26.00
CA LEU A 183 -0.79 20.66 27.05
C LEU A 183 -0.09 22.02 27.22
N ILE A 184 0.21 22.73 26.12
CA ILE A 184 0.76 24.09 26.16
C ILE A 184 -0.24 25.05 26.82
N THR A 185 -1.53 24.97 26.46
CA THR A 185 -2.59 25.82 27.01
C THR A 185 -2.79 25.56 28.50
N LEU A 186 -2.73 24.30 28.94
CA LEU A 186 -2.82 23.94 30.36
C LEU A 186 -1.63 24.48 31.16
N ARG A 187 -0.42 24.42 30.60
CA ARG A 187 0.80 24.92 31.25
C ARG A 187 0.85 26.45 31.34
N THR A 188 0.29 27.17 30.36
CA THR A 188 0.32 28.64 30.34
C THR A 188 -0.73 29.29 31.24
N LYS A 189 -1.72 28.51 31.69
CA LYS A 189 -2.75 28.95 32.64
C LYS A 189 -2.40 28.71 34.11
N HIS A 190 -1.34 27.95 34.39
CA HIS A 190 -0.80 27.66 35.72
C HIS A 190 0.56 28.31 35.91
#